data_AF-A0A7W1T0X3-F1
#
_entry.id   AF-A0A7W1T0X3-F1
#
_cell.length_a   1.000
_cell.length_b   1.000
_cell.length_c   1.000
_cell.angle_alpha   90.00
_cell.angle_beta   90.00
_cell.angle_gamma   90.00
#
_symmetry.space_group_name_H-M   'P 1'
#
loop_
_entity.id
_entity.type
_entity.pdbx_description
1 polymer ?
#
loop_
_entity_poly.entity_id
_entity_poly.type
_entity_poly.pdbx_seq_one_letter_code
_entity_poly.pdbx_strand_id
1 'polypeptide(L)'
;MLADYETVAYTNGNAFPVFPVAKAPVGSVLNEAMYTTKNPLTASADAPRLSSTKDKPIPGVHSDFKRQVYYDDEGKRLIPESRRKQ
;
A
#
# COMPACT_ATOMS: atom_id res chain seq x y z
N MET A 1 -24.22 3.39 9.20
CA MET A 1 -23.04 2.57 8.87
C MET A 1 -22.30 2.29 10.16
N LEU A 2 -22.00 1.03 10.47
CA LEU A 2 -21.18 0.63 11.62
C LEU A 2 -19.94 -0.08 11.07
N ALA A 3 -18.96 0.72 10.65
CA ALA A 3 -17.57 0.34 10.43
C ALA A 3 -16.77 1.59 10.00
N ASP A 4 -15.80 1.97 10.81
CA ASP A 4 -14.82 3.01 10.51
C ASP A 4 -13.79 2.44 9.54
N TYR A 5 -14.12 2.42 8.25
CA TYR A 5 -13.17 2.02 7.22
C TYR A 5 -12.27 3.20 6.88
N GLU A 6 -11.09 3.27 7.49
CA GLU A 6 -10.03 4.17 7.06
C GLU A 6 -9.09 3.43 6.11
N THR A 7 -8.81 4.03 4.95
CA THR A 7 -7.81 3.52 4.02
C THR A 7 -6.97 4.66 3.48
N VAL A 8 -5.75 4.33 3.04
CA VAL A 8 -4.82 5.27 2.42
C VAL A 8 -4.39 4.70 1.09
N ALA A 9 -4.67 5.43 0.01
CA ALA A 9 -4.17 5.10 -1.31
C ALA A 9 -2.83 5.80 -1.53
N TYR A 10 -1.87 5.10 -2.13
CA TYR A 10 -0.60 5.68 -2.55
C TYR A 10 -0.60 5.82 -4.08
N THR A 11 -0.36 7.02 -4.57
CA THR A 11 -0.22 7.29 -6.01
C THR A 11 1.03 8.13 -6.24
N ASN A 12 1.94 7.65 -7.09
CA ASN A 12 3.25 8.27 -7.32
C ASN A 12 4.03 8.57 -6.02
N GLY A 13 3.96 7.66 -5.04
CA GLY A 13 4.63 7.79 -3.74
C GLY A 13 3.95 8.76 -2.76
N ASN A 14 2.83 9.36 -3.13
CA ASN A 14 2.10 10.29 -2.28
C ASN A 14 0.87 9.63 -1.63
N ALA A 15 0.66 9.91 -0.35
CA ALA A 15 -0.44 9.36 0.44
C ALA A 15 -1.72 10.20 0.29
N PHE A 16 -2.83 9.54 -0.04
CA PHE A 16 -4.16 10.12 -0.14
C PHE A 16 -5.12 9.29 0.75
N PRO A 17 -5.48 9.80 1.94
CA PRO A 17 -6.43 9.11 2.78
C PRO A 17 -7.83 9.15 2.15
N VAL A 18 -8.62 8.10 2.36
CA VAL A 18 -10.00 7.99 1.90
C VAL A 18 -10.90 7.81 3.11
N PHE A 19 -11.92 8.66 3.20
CA PHE A 19 -12.85 8.70 4.33
C PHE A 19 -14.28 8.48 3.85
N PRO A 20 -14.99 7.47 4.40
CA PRO A 20 -16.40 7.25 4.12
C PRO A 20 -17.28 8.23 4.91
N VAL A 21 -18.35 8.71 4.28
CA VAL A 21 -19.39 9.51 4.93
C VAL A 21 -20.74 8.88 4.66
N ALA A 22 -21.37 8.40 5.73
CA ALA A 22 -22.75 7.94 5.73
C ALA A 22 -23.70 9.14 5.81
N LYS A 23 -24.71 9.19 4.95
CA LYS A 23 -25.83 10.14 5.06
C LYS A 23 -27.14 9.39 5.32
N ALA A 24 -28.20 10.15 5.61
CA ALA A 24 -29.53 9.59 5.68
C ALA A 24 -29.89 8.90 4.32
N PRO A 25 -30.47 7.69 4.34
CA PRO A 25 -30.92 7.01 3.13
C PRO A 25 -31.89 7.87 2.31
N VAL A 26 -31.89 7.67 0.99
CA VAL A 26 -32.87 8.29 0.09
C VAL A 26 -33.87 7.20 -0.31
N GLY A 27 -35.03 7.19 0.36
CA GLY A 27 -35.98 6.08 0.26
C GLY A 27 -35.38 4.79 0.84
N SER A 28 -35.33 3.73 0.03
CA SER A 28 -34.69 2.46 0.38
C SER A 28 -33.21 2.38 0.00
N VAL A 29 -32.63 3.44 -0.56
CA VAL A 29 -31.26 3.45 -1.08
C VAL A 29 -30.30 4.03 -0.05
N LEU A 30 -29.23 3.30 0.26
CA LEU A 30 -28.13 3.78 1.09
C LEU A 30 -27.44 4.96 0.39
N ASN A 31 -27.13 6.01 1.16
CA ASN A 31 -26.52 7.24 0.68
C ASN A 31 -25.15 7.40 1.32
N GLU A 32 -24.13 7.04 0.58
CA GLU A 32 -22.76 6.95 1.09
C GLU A 32 -21.82 7.59 0.06
N ALA A 33 -20.80 8.30 0.55
CA ALA A 33 -19.80 8.91 -0.30
C ALA A 33 -18.40 8.67 0.25
N MET A 34 -17.43 8.49 -0.64
CA MET A 34 -16.00 8.38 -0.30
C MET A 34 -15.32 9.68 -0.67
N TYR A 35 -14.62 10.29 0.29
CA TYR A 35 -13.89 11.53 0.09
C TYR A 35 -12.39 11.31 0.24
N THR A 36 -11.60 12.12 -0.46
CA THR A 36 -10.15 12.17 -0.30
C THR A 36 -9.67 13.62 -0.32
N THR A 37 -8.46 13.86 0.14
CA THR A 37 -7.84 15.19 0.11
C THR A 37 -7.42 15.54 -1.32
N LYS A 38 -7.58 16.83 -1.71
CA LYS A 38 -7.12 17.30 -3.03
C LYS A 38 -5.60 17.25 -3.18
N ASN A 39 -4.91 17.54 -2.07
CA ASN A 39 -3.46 17.49 -1.96
C ASN A 39 -3.06 16.27 -1.12
N PRO A 40 -1.91 15.66 -1.39
CA PRO A 40 -1.44 14.54 -0.60
C PRO A 40 -1.12 14.96 0.83
N LEU A 41 -1.31 14.02 1.75
CA LEU A 41 -0.88 14.20 3.12
C LEU A 41 0.60 13.80 3.23
N THR A 42 1.47 14.77 3.05
CA THR A 42 2.92 14.56 3.15
C THR A 42 3.33 14.43 4.62
N ALA A 43 4.18 13.45 4.91
CA ALA A 43 4.88 13.40 6.18
C ALA A 43 5.91 14.55 6.25
N SER A 44 6.13 15.11 7.44
CA SER A 44 7.24 16.04 7.68
C SER A 44 8.57 15.40 7.25
N ALA A 45 9.53 16.23 6.82
CA ALA A 45 10.88 15.78 6.53
C ALA A 45 11.53 15.08 7.74
N ASP A 46 11.18 15.52 8.95
CA ASP A 46 11.69 14.98 10.22
C ASP A 46 10.85 13.81 10.77
N ALA A 47 9.81 13.39 10.05
CA ALA A 47 8.97 12.28 10.48
C ALA A 47 9.79 10.97 10.48
N PRO A 48 9.72 10.15 11.56
CA PRO A 48 10.37 8.86 11.60
C PRO A 48 9.91 7.99 10.43
N ARG A 49 10.84 7.60 9.55
CA ARG A 49 10.55 6.63 8.48
C ARG A 49 10.93 5.24 8.95
N LEU A 50 9.93 4.36 9.02
CA LEU A 50 10.18 2.93 9.15
C LEU A 50 10.86 2.46 7.85
N SER A 51 11.98 1.76 7.99
CA SER A 51 12.74 1.23 6.86
C SER A 51 13.40 -0.08 7.24
N SER A 52 13.33 -1.05 6.34
CA SER A 52 13.98 -2.35 6.48
C SER A 52 15.45 -2.36 6.06
N THR A 53 16.04 -1.20 5.73
CA THR A 53 17.43 -1.11 5.24
C THR A 53 18.45 -1.68 6.23
N LYS A 54 18.14 -1.67 7.54
CA LYS A 54 19.00 -2.20 8.60
C LYS A 54 18.46 -3.50 9.22
N ASP A 55 17.41 -4.08 8.66
CA ASP A 55 16.85 -5.33 9.18
C ASP A 55 17.88 -6.45 9.02
N LYS A 56 18.03 -7.24 10.08
CA LYS A 56 18.91 -8.41 10.09
C LYS A 56 18.04 -9.67 10.05
N PRO A 57 18.44 -10.72 9.32
CA PRO A 57 17.76 -12.00 9.40
C PRO A 57 17.67 -12.48 10.85
N ILE A 58 16.49 -12.95 11.25
CA ILE A 58 16.31 -13.59 12.57
C ILE A 58 16.93 -15.00 12.50
N PRO A 59 17.85 -15.37 13.40
CA PRO A 59 18.48 -16.68 13.38
C PRO A 59 17.46 -17.83 13.43
N GLY A 60 17.63 -18.83 12.55
CA GLY A 60 16.76 -20.02 12.49
C GLY A 60 15.37 -19.78 11.88
N VAL A 61 15.04 -18.54 11.48
CA VAL A 61 13.79 -18.22 10.79
C VAL A 61 14.04 -18.15 9.29
N HIS A 62 13.32 -18.99 8.56
CA HIS A 62 13.37 -19.04 7.11
C HIS A 62 11.95 -18.94 6.55
N SER A 63 11.83 -18.31 5.38
CA SER A 63 10.59 -18.31 4.60
C SER A 63 10.26 -19.75 4.19
N ASP A 64 9.06 -20.22 4.48
CA ASP A 64 8.47 -21.45 3.92
C ASP A 64 8.03 -21.26 2.46
N PHE A 65 7.89 -20.00 2.03
CA PHE A 65 7.66 -19.64 0.63
C PHE A 65 8.85 -19.97 -0.27
N LYS A 66 8.60 -20.74 -1.33
CA LYS A 66 9.57 -20.95 -2.40
C LYS A 66 9.77 -19.63 -3.15
N ARG A 67 11.02 -19.18 -3.25
CA ARG A 67 11.39 -17.99 -4.02
C ARG A 67 10.92 -18.15 -5.46
N GLN A 68 10.01 -17.29 -5.90
CA GLN A 68 9.56 -17.26 -7.28
C GLN A 68 10.67 -16.72 -8.19
N VAL A 69 10.82 -17.36 -9.33
CA VAL A 69 11.80 -16.97 -10.34
C VAL A 69 11.10 -16.03 -11.30
N TYR A 70 11.42 -14.73 -11.22
CA TYR A 70 10.85 -13.72 -12.12
C TYR A 70 11.52 -13.78 -13.49
N TYR A 71 10.69 -13.89 -14.51
CA TYR A 71 11.05 -13.75 -15.91
C TYR A 71 10.79 -12.32 -16.38
N ASP A 72 11.41 -11.92 -17.49
CA ASP A 72 11.08 -10.69 -18.21
C ASP A 72 9.60 -10.66 -18.62
N ASP A 73 9.13 -9.51 -19.09
CA ASP A 73 7.71 -9.30 -19.44
C ASP A 73 7.20 -10.28 -20.51
N GLU A 74 8.11 -10.91 -21.27
CA GLU A 74 7.82 -11.95 -22.25
C GLU A 74 7.87 -13.39 -21.69
N GLY A 75 8.26 -13.57 -20.43
CA GLY A 75 8.34 -14.87 -19.76
C GLY A 75 9.51 -15.77 -20.20
N LYS A 76 10.50 -15.24 -20.93
CA LYS A 76 11.53 -16.05 -21.62
C LYS A 76 12.90 -15.99 -20.94
N ARG A 77 13.23 -14.88 -20.28
CA ARG A 77 14.56 -14.68 -19.69
C ARG A 77 14.45 -14.39 -18.21
N LEU A 78 15.34 -15.00 -17.43
CA LEU A 78 15.46 -14.72 -16.01
C LEU A 78 15.88 -13.27 -15.80
N ILE A 79 15.14 -12.52 -14.99
CA ILE A 79 15.58 -11.18 -14.58
C ILE A 79 16.80 -11.36 -13.66
N PRO A 80 17.98 -10.81 -14.01
CA PRO A 80 19.19 -10.91 -13.19
C PRO A 80 18.96 -10.29 -11.81
N GLU A 81 19.55 -10.84 -10.75
CA GLU A 81 19.37 -10.32 -9.39
C GLU A 81 19.77 -8.84 -9.24
N SER A 82 20.73 -8.38 -10.04
CA SER A 82 21.19 -6.99 -10.07
C SER A 82 20.12 -5.99 -10.52
N ARG A 83 19.09 -6.41 -11.27
CA ARG A 83 18.00 -5.54 -11.74
C ARG A 83 16.73 -5.61 -10.89
N ARG A 84 16.74 -6.38 -9.79
CA ARG A 84 15.55 -6.61 -8.95
C ARG A 84 15.39 -5.62 -7.77
N LYS A 85 16.28 -4.63 -7.65
CA LYS A 85 16.14 -3.54 -6.67
C LYS A 85 15.51 -2.31 -7.34
N GLN A 86 14.19 -2.21 -7.28
CA GLN A 86 13.45 -0.95 -7.39
C GLN A 86 12.45 -0.88 -6.24
#